data_AF-A0A1M2V4F3-F1
#
_entry.id   AF-A0A1M2V4F3-F1
#
_cell.length_a   1.000
_cell.length_b   1.000
_cell.length_c   1.000
_cell.angle_alpha   90.00
_cell.angle_beta   90.00
_cell.angle_gamma   90.00
#
_symmetry.space_group_name_H-M   'P 1'
#
loop_
_entity.id
_entity.type
_entity.pdbx_description
1 polymer ?
#
loop_
_entity_poly.entity_id
_entity_poly.type
_entity_poly.pdbx_seq_one_letter_code
_entity_poly.pdbx_strand_id
1 'polypeptide(L)'
;MTSNIRKGAPTAGPSGTSQPTLKLEKSEDAPTRSSAAQHSSNSVLKLLKRALEADRETQIKLLCILEKEVGSETEESLHTAKRARLQETPDAFGLHPLKVDQRIILSLQRGFNVPLTLFTAEAITAVSERWTALTLEERDDGVNDEDVNCVVTSTWPPEDAMLPDEWREAYGYFLETLSAFLPEREVARFRGHYEFLAGQNNFDLKFPTILRFDIGVRGRYFHKDVRRTFEPGSHKYARDFLDRCIDDNTERVRQIAQEQERWDPREGRRHSVNDRYYRTNGPSSTRW
;
A
#
# COMPACT_ATOMS: atom_id res chain seq x y z
N MET A 1 0.89 73.37 -21.14
CA MET A 1 1.76 74.49 -20.72
C MET A 1 2.85 73.94 -19.80
N THR A 2 4.10 74.44 -19.89
CA THR A 2 5.22 74.34 -18.89
C THR A 2 5.68 72.93 -18.40
N SER A 3 6.95 72.50 -18.32
CA SER A 3 8.29 73.08 -17.95
C SER A 3 8.71 72.81 -16.49
N ASN A 4 9.97 72.47 -16.12
CA ASN A 4 11.22 72.28 -16.91
C ASN A 4 12.30 71.42 -16.18
N ILE A 5 12.87 70.42 -16.88
CA ILE A 5 14.33 70.18 -17.12
C ILE A 5 15.37 70.35 -15.96
N ARG A 6 16.15 69.28 -15.66
CA ARG A 6 17.65 69.21 -15.41
C ARG A 6 18.02 67.74 -15.06
N LYS A 7 19.09 67.06 -15.53
CA LYS A 7 20.55 67.29 -15.80
C LYS A 7 21.48 67.18 -14.56
N GLY A 8 22.36 66.16 -14.54
CA GLY A 8 23.54 66.04 -13.64
C GLY A 8 24.31 64.71 -13.75
N ALA A 9 25.65 64.77 -13.91
CA ALA A 9 26.69 63.71 -13.92
C ALA A 9 28.09 64.42 -13.82
N PRO A 10 29.31 63.82 -13.90
CA PRO A 10 29.74 62.41 -14.12
C PRO A 10 30.96 61.98 -13.22
N THR A 11 31.90 61.19 -13.79
CA THR A 11 33.28 60.76 -13.35
C THR A 11 33.46 59.60 -12.35
N ALA A 12 34.65 58.96 -12.19
CA ALA A 12 35.56 58.23 -13.13
C ALA A 12 36.84 57.73 -12.38
N GLY A 13 37.50 56.62 -12.79
CA GLY A 13 38.91 56.31 -12.41
C GLY A 13 39.31 54.81 -12.26
N PRO A 14 40.48 54.31 -12.80
CA PRO A 14 40.80 52.86 -12.83
C PRO A 14 42.23 52.38 -12.42
N SER A 15 42.36 51.07 -12.14
CA SER A 15 43.57 50.20 -12.11
C SER A 15 43.15 48.70 -12.06
N GLY A 16 43.96 47.64 -12.21
CA GLY A 16 45.36 47.44 -12.65
C GLY A 16 46.27 46.75 -11.60
N THR A 17 47.12 45.73 -11.86
CA THR A 17 47.43 44.89 -13.07
C THR A 17 48.26 43.61 -12.66
N SER A 18 48.41 42.61 -13.56
CA SER A 18 49.58 41.68 -13.73
C SER A 18 49.53 40.19 -13.29
N GLN A 19 50.17 39.35 -14.12
CA GLN A 19 50.64 37.94 -13.98
C GLN A 19 52.20 37.92 -13.82
N PRO A 20 53.03 36.82 -13.87
CA PRO A 20 52.86 35.39 -14.28
C PRO A 20 53.34 34.35 -13.19
N THR A 21 54.01 33.17 -13.34
CA THR A 21 54.90 32.54 -14.38
C THR A 21 55.13 31.01 -14.23
N LEU A 22 55.72 30.40 -15.28
CA LEU A 22 56.53 29.16 -15.48
C LEU A 22 57.22 28.49 -14.24
N LYS A 23 57.66 27.21 -14.17
CA LYS A 23 58.22 26.15 -15.10
C LYS A 23 58.35 24.79 -14.28
N LEU A 24 58.88 23.58 -14.64
CA LEU A 24 59.42 22.81 -15.80
C LEU A 24 59.61 21.29 -15.40
N GLU A 25 59.59 20.32 -16.35
CA GLU A 25 60.28 18.97 -16.34
C GLU A 25 59.97 17.88 -15.26
N LYS A 26 60.20 16.54 -15.40
CA LYS A 26 60.55 15.60 -16.52
C LYS A 26 60.31 14.10 -16.12
N SER A 27 60.28 13.20 -17.12
CA SER A 27 60.68 11.76 -17.09
C SER A 27 59.63 10.68 -16.82
N GLU A 28 59.90 9.48 -17.34
CA GLU A 28 59.01 8.30 -17.45
C GLU A 28 59.42 7.14 -16.52
N ASP A 29 58.47 6.27 -16.13
CA ASP A 29 58.60 4.80 -16.28
C ASP A 29 57.25 4.07 -15.97
N ALA A 30 57.11 2.81 -16.41
CA ALA A 30 55.85 2.03 -16.30
C ALA A 30 56.12 0.50 -16.33
N PRO A 31 55.13 -0.41 -16.14
CA PRO A 31 53.78 -0.25 -15.58
C PRO A 31 53.43 -1.25 -14.44
N THR A 32 52.61 -0.84 -13.46
CA THR A 32 52.03 -1.79 -12.47
C THR A 32 50.50 -1.82 -12.57
N ARG A 33 49.94 -2.89 -13.16
CA ARG A 33 48.48 -3.05 -13.44
C ARG A 33 47.56 -3.17 -12.20
N SER A 34 48.05 -2.87 -11.00
CA SER A 34 47.24 -2.73 -9.78
C SER A 34 46.80 -1.28 -9.50
N SER A 35 47.36 -0.29 -10.21
CA SER A 35 47.26 1.10 -9.75
C SER A 35 45.99 1.84 -10.18
N ALA A 36 45.40 1.55 -11.35
CA ALA A 36 44.29 2.34 -11.91
C ALA A 36 43.07 2.46 -10.98
N ALA A 37 42.56 1.34 -10.46
CA ALA A 37 41.42 1.33 -9.53
C ALA A 37 41.78 1.98 -8.17
N GLN A 38 42.98 1.70 -7.63
CA GLN A 38 43.43 2.31 -6.38
C GLN A 38 43.72 3.81 -6.51
N HIS A 39 44.15 4.28 -7.68
CA HIS A 39 44.29 5.69 -8.01
C HIS A 39 42.93 6.36 -8.10
N SER A 40 41.95 5.77 -8.80
CA SER A 40 40.57 6.29 -8.90
C SER A 40 39.95 6.55 -7.52
N SER A 41 39.94 5.54 -6.63
CA SER A 41 39.44 5.73 -5.26
C SER A 41 40.25 6.77 -4.46
N ASN A 42 41.56 6.88 -4.69
CA ASN A 42 42.38 7.91 -4.06
C ASN A 42 42.13 9.33 -4.62
N SER A 43 41.78 9.49 -5.90
CA SER A 43 41.37 10.79 -6.44
C SER A 43 39.99 11.18 -5.93
N VAL A 44 39.02 10.27 -5.91
CA VAL A 44 37.67 10.52 -5.37
C VAL A 44 37.73 10.92 -3.90
N LEU A 45 38.48 10.20 -3.05
CA LEU A 45 38.64 10.56 -1.63
C LEU A 45 39.36 11.91 -1.42
N LYS A 46 40.34 12.25 -2.27
CA LYS A 46 40.99 13.58 -2.24
C LYS A 46 40.04 14.69 -2.72
N LEU A 47 39.14 14.41 -3.65
CA LEU A 47 38.14 15.35 -4.15
C LEU A 47 37.04 15.60 -3.10
N LEU A 48 36.52 14.54 -2.47
CA LEU A 48 35.59 14.60 -1.36
C LEU A 48 36.15 15.39 -0.17
N LYS A 49 37.41 15.14 0.21
CA LYS A 49 38.06 15.91 1.28
C LYS A 49 38.22 17.38 0.91
N ARG A 50 38.60 17.70 -0.33
CA ARG A 50 38.65 19.09 -0.82
C ARG A 50 37.28 19.76 -0.87
N ALA A 51 36.21 19.04 -1.16
CA ALA A 51 34.86 19.58 -1.08
C ALA A 51 34.51 19.96 0.36
N LEU A 52 34.70 19.04 1.32
CA LEU A 52 34.46 19.31 2.74
C LEU A 52 35.24 20.51 3.30
N GLU A 53 36.43 20.79 2.76
CA GLU A 53 37.31 21.90 3.16
C GLU A 53 37.12 23.21 2.33
N ALA A 54 36.25 23.21 1.31
CA ALA A 54 36.04 24.35 0.41
C ALA A 54 34.81 25.20 0.73
N ASP A 55 34.67 26.35 0.06
CA ASP A 55 33.47 27.18 0.12
C ASP A 55 32.24 26.50 -0.50
N ARG A 56 31.05 27.01 -0.18
CA ARG A 56 29.77 26.42 -0.58
C ARG A 56 29.54 26.37 -2.09
N GLU A 57 30.07 27.31 -2.87
CA GLU A 57 29.88 27.31 -4.34
C GLU A 57 30.84 26.31 -5.00
N THR A 58 32.07 26.21 -4.49
CA THR A 58 33.03 25.17 -4.90
C THR A 58 32.57 23.77 -4.49
N GLN A 59 31.95 23.61 -3.31
CA GLN A 59 31.32 22.35 -2.86
C GLN A 59 30.29 21.83 -3.87
N ILE A 60 29.35 22.68 -4.29
CA ILE A 60 28.31 22.32 -5.26
C ILE A 60 28.96 21.90 -6.59
N LYS A 61 29.96 22.65 -7.08
CA LYS A 61 30.66 22.34 -8.33
C LYS A 61 31.43 21.01 -8.27
N LEU A 62 32.02 20.65 -7.13
CA LEU A 62 32.71 19.38 -6.94
C LEU A 62 31.74 18.19 -6.81
N LEU A 63 30.60 18.37 -6.14
CA LEU A 63 29.54 17.35 -6.07
C LEU A 63 28.99 17.01 -7.47
N CYS A 64 28.68 18.02 -8.28
CA CYS A 64 28.22 17.82 -9.67
C CYS A 64 29.27 17.26 -10.64
N ILE A 65 30.53 17.11 -10.21
CA ILE A 65 31.57 16.35 -10.94
C ILE A 65 31.55 14.89 -10.48
N LEU A 66 31.44 14.63 -9.17
CA LEU A 66 31.33 13.28 -8.61
C LEU A 66 30.08 12.54 -9.13
N GLU A 67 28.93 13.22 -9.22
CA GLU A 67 27.71 12.68 -9.84
C GLU A 67 27.94 12.21 -11.28
N LYS A 68 28.82 12.88 -12.03
CA LYS A 68 29.12 12.56 -13.44
C LYS A 68 30.18 11.49 -13.64
N GLU A 69 31.10 11.29 -12.69
CA GLU A 69 32.08 10.20 -12.74
C GLU A 69 31.54 8.88 -12.15
N VAL A 70 30.48 8.92 -11.34
CA VAL A 70 29.84 7.72 -10.75
C VAL A 70 28.59 7.29 -11.53
N GLY A 71 27.83 8.22 -12.12
CA GLY A 71 26.54 7.95 -12.77
C GLY A 71 26.57 7.27 -14.14
N SER A 72 27.56 6.42 -14.44
CA SER A 72 27.71 5.82 -15.78
C SER A 72 28.03 4.33 -15.80
N GLU A 73 27.26 3.50 -15.08
CA GLU A 73 26.95 2.13 -15.55
C GLU A 73 25.67 1.53 -14.89
N THR A 74 24.58 1.50 -15.65
CA THR A 74 23.37 0.65 -15.47
C THR A 74 22.28 1.07 -14.44
N GLU A 75 21.05 0.64 -14.73
CA GLU A 75 19.81 0.58 -13.91
C GLU A 75 19.03 1.87 -13.51
N GLU A 76 19.64 3.04 -13.31
CA GLU A 76 18.90 4.20 -12.73
C GLU A 76 17.83 4.85 -13.65
N SER A 77 17.77 4.43 -14.92
CA SER A 77 16.81 4.92 -15.93
C SER A 77 15.33 4.60 -15.59
N LEU A 78 15.06 3.43 -15.00
CA LEU A 78 13.68 2.96 -14.79
C LEU A 78 12.98 3.65 -13.59
N HIS A 79 13.73 3.88 -12.50
CA HIS A 79 13.18 4.49 -11.29
C HIS A 79 12.91 5.99 -11.44
N THR A 80 13.77 6.70 -12.19
CA THR A 80 13.61 8.14 -12.43
C THR A 80 12.32 8.45 -13.21
N ALA A 81 11.97 7.59 -14.19
CA ALA A 81 10.72 7.69 -14.93
C ALA A 81 9.47 7.43 -14.06
N LYS A 82 9.51 6.47 -13.13
CA LYS A 82 8.42 6.26 -12.16
C LYS A 82 8.25 7.44 -11.20
N ARG A 83 9.34 8.04 -10.72
CA ARG A 83 9.29 9.14 -9.74
C ARG A 83 8.81 10.47 -10.33
N ALA A 84 9.05 10.71 -11.61
CA ALA A 84 8.69 11.95 -12.29
C ALA A 84 7.19 12.14 -12.59
N ARG A 85 6.35 11.11 -12.42
CA ARG A 85 4.88 11.21 -12.58
C ARG A 85 4.12 11.61 -11.32
N LEU A 86 4.79 11.71 -10.17
CA LEU A 86 4.16 11.99 -8.87
C LEU A 86 4.18 13.50 -8.54
N GLN A 87 3.54 14.31 -9.40
CA GLN A 87 3.29 15.74 -9.15
C GLN A 87 1.80 16.12 -9.33
N GLU A 88 0.91 15.19 -9.02
CA GLU A 88 -0.52 15.48 -8.90
C GLU A 88 -0.89 15.56 -7.41
N THR A 89 -1.72 16.54 -7.05
CA THR A 89 -2.07 16.83 -5.65
C THR A 89 -2.83 15.65 -5.03
N PRO A 90 -2.48 15.24 -3.79
CA PRO A 90 -3.24 14.19 -3.11
C PRO A 90 -4.71 14.55 -2.95
N ASP A 91 -5.58 13.54 -3.00
CA ASP A 91 -7.02 13.69 -2.81
C ASP A 91 -7.40 13.97 -1.33
N ALA A 92 -8.70 13.95 -1.01
CA ALA A 92 -9.20 14.10 0.36
C ALA A 92 -8.83 12.95 1.32
N PHE A 93 -8.35 11.82 0.81
CA PHE A 93 -7.82 10.68 1.57
C PHE A 93 -6.28 10.61 1.57
N GLY A 94 -5.58 11.50 0.84
CA GLY A 94 -4.13 11.51 0.69
C GLY A 94 -3.61 10.59 -0.44
N LEU A 95 -4.49 10.09 -1.28
CA LEU A 95 -4.22 9.19 -2.40
C LEU A 95 -3.68 9.94 -3.61
N HIS A 96 -2.91 9.25 -4.45
CA HIS A 96 -2.57 9.75 -5.78
C HIS A 96 -3.76 9.55 -6.73
N PRO A 97 -4.10 10.48 -7.63
CA PRO A 97 -5.24 10.32 -8.53
C PRO A 97 -5.03 9.17 -9.52
N LEU A 98 -5.59 7.99 -9.20
CA LEU A 98 -5.57 6.80 -10.04
C LEU A 98 -6.93 6.60 -10.71
N LYS A 99 -6.93 6.59 -12.04
CA LYS A 99 -8.17 6.43 -12.81
C LYS A 99 -8.61 4.97 -12.86
N VAL A 100 -9.63 4.63 -12.06
CA VAL A 100 -10.33 3.34 -12.09
C VAL A 100 -10.91 3.07 -13.50
N ASP A 101 -10.79 1.83 -13.96
CA ASP A 101 -11.22 1.40 -15.29
C ASP A 101 -12.75 1.46 -15.45
N GLN A 102 -13.23 2.00 -16.57
CA GLN A 102 -14.66 2.17 -16.85
C GLN A 102 -15.47 0.87 -16.74
N ARG A 103 -14.87 -0.30 -17.00
CA ARG A 103 -15.50 -1.62 -16.88
C ARG A 103 -15.86 -1.97 -15.43
N ILE A 104 -15.07 -1.53 -14.46
CA ILE A 104 -15.35 -1.64 -13.02
C ILE A 104 -16.55 -0.76 -12.67
N ILE A 105 -16.56 0.49 -13.16
CA ILE A 105 -17.66 1.44 -12.92
C ILE A 105 -18.98 0.93 -13.50
N LEU A 106 -18.97 0.44 -14.75
CA LEU A 106 -20.13 -0.16 -15.40
C LEU A 106 -20.66 -1.40 -14.66
N SER A 107 -19.78 -2.20 -14.07
CA SER A 107 -20.17 -3.36 -13.25
C SER A 107 -20.92 -2.93 -11.99
N LEU A 108 -20.40 -1.93 -11.24
CA LEU A 108 -21.11 -1.38 -10.08
C LEU A 108 -22.44 -0.71 -10.45
N GLN A 109 -22.49 0.05 -11.56
CA GLN A 109 -23.73 0.67 -12.06
C GLN A 109 -24.86 -0.35 -12.28
N ARG A 110 -24.50 -1.49 -12.90
CA ARG A 110 -25.36 -2.65 -13.19
C ARG A 110 -25.64 -3.56 -11.98
N GLY A 111 -25.21 -3.18 -10.77
CA GLY A 111 -25.50 -3.95 -9.56
C GLY A 111 -24.69 -5.25 -9.39
N PHE A 112 -23.54 -5.37 -10.06
CA PHE A 112 -22.58 -6.41 -9.72
C PHE A 112 -21.74 -5.94 -8.53
N ASN A 113 -21.67 -6.74 -7.46
CA ASN A 113 -20.79 -6.45 -6.33
C ASN A 113 -19.33 -6.65 -6.74
N VAL A 114 -18.57 -5.56 -6.81
CA VAL A 114 -17.12 -5.57 -7.06
C VAL A 114 -16.37 -5.46 -5.72
N PRO A 115 -15.38 -6.32 -5.44
CA PRO A 115 -14.61 -6.26 -4.21
C PRO A 115 -13.65 -5.07 -4.17
N LEU A 116 -13.33 -4.57 -2.97
CA LEU A 116 -12.34 -3.52 -2.75
C LEU A 116 -10.91 -3.94 -3.17
N THR A 117 -10.63 -5.24 -3.33
CA THR A 117 -9.34 -5.71 -3.89
C THR A 117 -9.12 -5.29 -5.36
N LEU A 118 -10.17 -4.83 -6.06
CA LEU A 118 -10.09 -4.19 -7.38
C LEU A 118 -9.90 -2.66 -7.32
N PHE A 119 -9.89 -2.07 -6.12
CA PHE A 119 -9.76 -0.64 -5.87
C PHE A 119 -8.47 -0.27 -5.13
N THR A 120 -7.57 -1.21 -4.83
CA THR A 120 -6.22 -0.89 -4.34
C THR A 120 -5.39 -0.21 -5.43
N ALA A 121 -4.40 0.59 -5.04
CA ALA A 121 -3.50 1.25 -5.98
C ALA A 121 -2.75 0.25 -6.87
N GLU A 122 -2.39 -0.93 -6.33
CA GLU A 122 -1.81 -2.02 -7.10
C GLU A 122 -2.77 -2.53 -8.19
N ALA A 123 -4.02 -2.83 -7.85
CA ALA A 123 -5.00 -3.35 -8.80
C ALA A 123 -5.33 -2.32 -9.90
N ILE A 124 -5.56 -1.06 -9.54
CA ILE A 124 -5.83 0.01 -10.50
C ILE A 124 -4.61 0.22 -11.41
N THR A 125 -3.40 0.22 -10.86
CA THR A 125 -2.16 0.31 -11.64
C THR A 125 -2.02 -0.86 -12.61
N ALA A 126 -2.21 -2.11 -12.15
CA ALA A 126 -2.09 -3.31 -12.98
C ALA A 126 -3.09 -3.33 -14.14
N VAL A 127 -4.34 -2.90 -13.93
CA VAL A 127 -5.33 -2.76 -15.01
C VAL A 127 -4.96 -1.63 -15.98
N SER A 128 -4.39 -0.52 -15.48
CA SER A 128 -3.95 0.61 -16.32
C SER A 128 -2.72 0.29 -17.18
N GLU A 129 -1.76 -0.47 -16.65
CA GLU A 129 -0.58 -0.94 -17.39
C GLU A 129 -0.96 -2.08 -18.35
N ARG A 130 -1.94 -2.91 -17.98
CA ARG A 130 -2.39 -4.06 -18.78
C ARG A 130 -3.92 -4.20 -18.76
N TRP A 131 -4.58 -3.61 -19.74
CA TRP A 131 -6.05 -3.68 -19.89
C TRP A 131 -6.61 -5.11 -19.93
N THR A 132 -5.81 -6.09 -20.39
CA THR A 132 -6.15 -7.53 -20.41
C THR A 132 -6.04 -8.25 -19.06
N ALA A 133 -5.57 -7.59 -17.99
CA ALA A 133 -5.63 -8.14 -16.63
C ALA A 133 -7.05 -8.18 -16.07
N LEU A 134 -7.93 -7.29 -16.53
CA LEU A 134 -9.33 -7.25 -16.15
C LEU A 134 -10.17 -8.10 -17.12
N THR A 135 -10.37 -9.36 -16.76
CA THR A 135 -11.25 -10.30 -17.48
C THR A 135 -12.71 -9.89 -17.35
N LEU A 136 -13.48 -10.06 -18.43
CA LEU A 136 -14.92 -9.87 -18.47
C LEU A 136 -15.62 -11.19 -18.76
N GLU A 137 -16.84 -11.34 -18.25
CA GLU A 137 -17.77 -12.40 -18.65
C GLU A 137 -19.19 -11.83 -18.81
N GLU A 138 -19.99 -12.47 -19.64
CA GLU A 138 -21.40 -12.14 -19.84
C GLU A 138 -22.24 -12.78 -18.73
N ARG A 139 -23.07 -11.97 -18.09
CA ARG A 139 -24.13 -12.43 -17.18
C ARG A 139 -25.36 -11.53 -17.34
N ASP A 140 -26.53 -12.12 -17.56
CA ASP A 140 -27.87 -11.56 -17.34
C ASP A 140 -27.88 -10.42 -16.30
N ASP A 141 -28.33 -9.22 -16.66
CA ASP A 141 -28.34 -8.05 -15.79
C ASP A 141 -29.43 -8.06 -14.71
N GLY A 142 -30.45 -8.92 -14.84
CA GLY A 142 -31.59 -9.04 -13.92
C GLY A 142 -32.56 -7.85 -13.92
N VAL A 143 -32.47 -6.97 -14.91
CA VAL A 143 -33.25 -5.73 -15.04
C VAL A 143 -33.97 -5.64 -16.39
N ASN A 144 -33.34 -6.14 -17.45
CA ASN A 144 -33.82 -6.10 -18.84
C ASN A 144 -33.86 -7.47 -19.52
N ASP A 145 -33.53 -8.55 -18.78
CA ASP A 145 -33.22 -9.89 -19.31
C ASP A 145 -32.11 -9.88 -20.39
N GLU A 146 -31.18 -8.91 -20.33
CA GLU A 146 -30.04 -8.78 -21.25
C GLU A 146 -28.74 -9.32 -20.64
N ASP A 147 -28.03 -10.18 -21.38
CA ASP A 147 -26.67 -10.61 -21.01
C ASP A 147 -25.69 -9.42 -21.11
N VAL A 148 -25.11 -9.02 -19.99
CA VAL A 148 -24.19 -7.89 -19.93
C VAL A 148 -22.78 -8.31 -19.51
N ASN A 149 -21.80 -7.75 -20.22
CA ASN A 149 -20.40 -7.87 -19.84
C ASN A 149 -20.15 -7.23 -18.46
N CYS A 150 -19.64 -8.02 -17.52
CA CYS A 150 -19.29 -7.64 -16.15
C CYS A 150 -17.88 -8.13 -15.78
N VAL A 151 -17.27 -7.55 -14.76
CA VAL A 151 -15.91 -7.94 -14.32
C VAL A 151 -15.91 -9.28 -13.60
N VAL A 152 -15.02 -10.18 -14.04
CA VAL A 152 -14.71 -11.43 -13.33
C VAL A 152 -13.92 -11.11 -12.07
N THR A 153 -14.51 -11.34 -10.91
CA THR A 153 -13.91 -11.03 -9.60
C THR A 153 -13.08 -12.18 -9.02
N SER A 154 -13.30 -13.42 -9.48
CA SER A 154 -12.62 -14.63 -9.01
C SER A 154 -11.15 -14.76 -9.42
N THR A 155 -10.66 -13.91 -10.32
CA THR A 155 -9.24 -13.82 -10.70
C THR A 155 -8.42 -12.88 -9.82
N TRP A 156 -9.06 -12.21 -8.86
CA TRP A 156 -8.45 -11.20 -7.98
C TRP A 156 -8.29 -11.75 -6.55
N PRO A 157 -7.42 -11.15 -5.71
CA PRO A 157 -7.29 -11.57 -4.32
C PRO A 157 -8.63 -11.56 -3.58
N PRO A 158 -8.90 -12.57 -2.73
CA PRO A 158 -10.18 -12.68 -2.03
C PRO A 158 -10.32 -11.56 -0.99
N GLU A 159 -11.48 -10.91 -0.99
CA GLU A 159 -11.69 -9.65 -0.27
C GLU A 159 -11.66 -9.80 1.26
N ASP A 160 -11.94 -10.99 1.79
CA ASP A 160 -11.89 -11.31 3.22
C ASP A 160 -10.47 -11.49 3.77
N ALA A 161 -9.45 -11.56 2.90
CA ALA A 161 -8.03 -11.62 3.25
C ALA A 161 -7.32 -10.25 3.19
N MET A 162 -8.04 -9.18 2.82
CA MET A 162 -7.53 -7.79 2.77
C MET A 162 -6.99 -7.33 4.13
N LEU A 163 -6.02 -6.40 4.12
CA LEU A 163 -5.41 -5.80 5.31
C LEU A 163 -6.08 -4.46 5.72
N PRO A 164 -5.91 -4.01 7.00
CA PRO A 164 -6.45 -2.75 7.49
C PRO A 164 -6.14 -1.52 6.63
N ASP A 165 -4.89 -1.40 6.15
CA ASP A 165 -4.43 -0.23 5.38
C ASP A 165 -4.84 -0.31 3.91
N GLU A 166 -4.80 -1.51 3.31
CA GLU A 166 -5.33 -1.78 1.96
C GLU A 166 -6.82 -1.41 1.86
N TRP A 167 -7.60 -1.72 2.91
CA TRP A 167 -9.01 -1.33 2.97
C TRP A 167 -9.19 0.19 3.05
N ARG A 168 -8.36 0.89 3.84
CA ARG A 168 -8.42 2.37 3.93
C ARG A 168 -8.08 3.03 2.60
N GLU A 169 -7.06 2.52 1.90
CA GLU A 169 -6.70 2.97 0.55
C GLU A 169 -7.84 2.70 -0.44
N ALA A 170 -8.26 1.45 -0.56
CA ALA A 170 -9.27 1.02 -1.52
C ALA A 170 -10.64 1.70 -1.30
N TYR A 171 -11.00 2.03 -0.05
CA TYR A 171 -12.26 2.74 0.22
C TYR A 171 -12.25 4.18 -0.34
N GLY A 172 -11.08 4.83 -0.39
CA GLY A 172 -10.96 6.16 -0.99
C GLY A 172 -11.24 6.13 -2.49
N TYR A 173 -10.51 5.30 -3.24
CA TYR A 173 -10.73 5.11 -4.68
C TYR A 173 -12.14 4.57 -5.02
N PHE A 174 -12.70 3.75 -4.15
CA PHE A 174 -14.10 3.31 -4.25
C PHE A 174 -15.07 4.50 -4.11
N LEU A 175 -14.91 5.35 -3.09
CA LEU A 175 -15.74 6.54 -2.90
C LEU A 175 -15.62 7.55 -4.05
N GLU A 176 -14.41 7.77 -4.59
CA GLU A 176 -14.22 8.55 -5.81
C GLU A 176 -14.99 7.93 -6.98
N THR A 177 -14.88 6.61 -7.18
CA THR A 177 -15.59 5.89 -8.24
C THR A 177 -17.12 5.98 -8.11
N LEU A 178 -17.65 5.93 -6.90
CA LEU A 178 -19.10 6.11 -6.67
C LEU A 178 -19.60 7.48 -7.14
N SER A 179 -18.78 8.53 -7.04
CA SER A 179 -19.17 9.89 -7.48
C SER A 179 -19.41 9.98 -9.00
N ALA A 180 -18.87 9.06 -9.80
CA ALA A 180 -19.07 9.03 -11.24
C ALA A 180 -20.47 8.56 -11.68
N PHE A 181 -21.30 8.03 -10.76
CA PHE A 181 -22.62 7.48 -11.12
C PHE A 181 -23.70 7.45 -10.02
N LEU A 182 -23.34 7.58 -8.74
CA LEU A 182 -24.31 7.71 -7.65
C LEU A 182 -24.56 9.18 -7.31
N PRO A 183 -25.81 9.58 -6.98
CA PRO A 183 -26.09 10.91 -6.43
C PRO A 183 -25.28 11.18 -5.16
N GLU A 184 -24.86 12.43 -4.96
CA GLU A 184 -24.00 12.88 -3.84
C GLU A 184 -24.48 12.37 -2.47
N ARG A 185 -25.80 12.37 -2.20
CA ARG A 185 -26.38 11.85 -0.95
C ARG A 185 -26.09 10.37 -0.67
N GLU A 186 -25.91 9.58 -1.73
CA GLU A 186 -25.60 8.14 -1.65
C GLU A 186 -24.09 7.94 -1.42
N VAL A 187 -23.24 8.75 -2.08
CA VAL A 187 -21.79 8.79 -1.84
C VAL A 187 -21.50 9.25 -0.41
N ALA A 188 -22.20 10.28 0.08
CA ALA A 188 -22.12 10.75 1.46
C ALA A 188 -22.55 9.67 2.48
N ARG A 189 -23.50 8.80 2.13
CA ARG A 189 -23.87 7.65 2.95
C ARG A 189 -22.74 6.60 3.00
N PHE A 190 -22.08 6.30 1.88
CA PHE A 190 -20.90 5.43 1.90
C PHE A 190 -19.72 6.06 2.65
N ARG A 191 -19.57 7.39 2.61
CA ARG A 191 -18.59 8.13 3.42
C ARG A 191 -18.88 8.01 4.93
N GLY A 192 -20.13 8.23 5.35
CA GLY A 192 -20.54 8.03 6.75
C GLY A 192 -20.43 6.57 7.23
N HIS A 193 -20.57 5.60 6.32
CA HIS A 193 -20.30 4.18 6.58
C HIS A 193 -18.81 3.93 6.82
N TYR A 194 -17.93 4.45 5.96
CA TYR A 194 -16.48 4.41 6.14
C TYR A 194 -16.08 5.06 7.47
N GLU A 195 -16.56 6.27 7.77
CA GLU A 195 -16.26 7.01 9.00
C GLU A 195 -16.72 6.24 10.26
N PHE A 196 -17.92 5.64 10.24
CA PHE A 196 -18.41 4.79 11.33
C PHE A 196 -17.51 3.57 11.58
N LEU A 197 -17.02 2.92 10.51
CA LEU A 197 -16.19 1.71 10.63
C LEU A 197 -14.73 2.06 10.98
N ALA A 198 -14.16 3.06 10.33
CA ALA A 198 -12.83 3.60 10.60
C ALA A 198 -12.67 4.12 12.04
N GLY A 199 -13.75 4.65 12.63
CA GLY A 199 -13.80 5.13 14.01
C GLY A 199 -14.07 4.07 15.09
N GLN A 200 -14.13 2.77 14.74
CA GLN A 200 -14.36 1.72 15.75
C GLN A 200 -13.16 1.54 16.68
N ASN A 201 -13.44 1.43 17.99
CA ASN A 201 -12.38 1.17 18.97
C ASN A 201 -11.75 -0.21 18.80
N ASN A 202 -10.43 -0.28 18.92
CA ASN A 202 -9.60 -1.45 18.61
C ASN A 202 -9.78 -1.92 17.15
N PHE A 203 -9.75 -0.98 16.20
CA PHE A 203 -10.00 -1.18 14.77
C PHE A 203 -9.34 -2.46 14.23
N ASP A 204 -8.03 -2.62 14.42
CA ASP A 204 -7.23 -3.70 13.82
C ASP A 204 -7.62 -5.08 14.38
N LEU A 205 -7.91 -5.17 15.68
CA LEU A 205 -8.37 -6.40 16.35
C LEU A 205 -9.79 -6.81 15.90
N LYS A 206 -10.62 -5.82 15.56
CA LYS A 206 -11.97 -5.99 15.00
C LYS A 206 -11.99 -6.08 13.49
N PHE A 207 -10.86 -5.87 12.80
CA PHE A 207 -10.85 -5.60 11.38
C PHE A 207 -11.51 -6.69 10.52
N PRO A 208 -11.32 -8.00 10.79
CA PRO A 208 -12.05 -9.06 10.06
C PRO A 208 -13.59 -8.96 10.18
N THR A 209 -14.11 -8.51 11.33
CA THR A 209 -15.55 -8.28 11.54
C THR A 209 -16.02 -7.01 10.82
N ILE A 210 -15.21 -5.95 10.84
CA ILE A 210 -15.45 -4.68 10.12
C ILE A 210 -15.54 -4.95 8.61
N LEU A 211 -14.55 -5.64 8.06
CA LEU A 211 -14.43 -6.04 6.66
C LEU A 211 -15.63 -6.91 6.23
N ARG A 212 -15.95 -7.98 6.98
CA ARG A 212 -17.12 -8.83 6.68
C ARG A 212 -18.45 -8.08 6.77
N PHE A 213 -18.58 -7.11 7.66
CA PHE A 213 -19.77 -6.27 7.75
C PHE A 213 -19.86 -5.28 6.57
N ASP A 214 -18.75 -4.66 6.18
CA ASP A 214 -18.64 -3.78 5.02
C ASP A 214 -18.98 -4.49 3.70
N ILE A 215 -18.33 -5.64 3.42
CA ILE A 215 -18.66 -6.52 2.29
C ILE A 215 -20.16 -6.85 2.29
N GLY A 216 -20.71 -7.16 3.46
CA GLY A 216 -22.14 -7.40 3.63
C GLY A 216 -23.03 -6.20 3.31
N VAL A 217 -22.64 -4.97 3.66
CA VAL A 217 -23.40 -3.74 3.34
C VAL A 217 -23.31 -3.42 1.85
N ARG A 218 -22.10 -3.39 1.27
CA ARG A 218 -21.89 -3.16 -0.17
C ARG A 218 -22.65 -4.19 -1.01
N GLY A 219 -22.49 -5.47 -0.70
CA GLY A 219 -23.20 -6.56 -1.39
C GLY A 219 -24.72 -6.40 -1.34
N ARG A 220 -25.30 -5.99 -0.20
CA ARG A 220 -26.75 -5.72 -0.08
C ARG A 220 -27.21 -4.43 -0.75
N TYR A 221 -26.34 -3.42 -0.89
CA TYR A 221 -26.70 -2.18 -1.57
C TYR A 221 -26.67 -2.33 -3.10
N PHE A 222 -25.65 -3.01 -3.64
CA PHE A 222 -25.49 -3.20 -5.08
C PHE A 222 -26.33 -4.36 -5.64
N HIS A 223 -26.83 -5.29 -4.82
CA HIS A 223 -27.68 -6.42 -5.25
C HIS A 223 -28.77 -5.99 -6.24
N LYS A 224 -28.67 -6.51 -7.47
CA LYS A 224 -29.54 -6.24 -8.63
C LYS A 224 -31.02 -6.04 -8.28
N ASP A 225 -31.65 -7.11 -7.81
CA ASP A 225 -33.10 -7.22 -7.64
C ASP A 225 -33.65 -6.35 -6.50
N VAL A 226 -32.87 -6.12 -5.44
CA VAL A 226 -33.29 -5.33 -4.27
C VAL A 226 -32.10 -4.55 -3.68
N ARG A 227 -31.84 -3.35 -4.20
CA ARG A 227 -30.88 -2.40 -3.59
C ARG A 227 -31.33 -2.00 -2.19
N ARG A 228 -30.69 -2.55 -1.15
CA ARG A 228 -31.04 -2.25 0.25
C ARG A 228 -30.27 -1.03 0.74
N THR A 229 -31.00 0.05 1.03
CA THR A 229 -30.45 1.22 1.72
C THR A 229 -30.03 0.89 3.16
N PHE A 230 -29.18 1.75 3.72
CA PHE A 230 -28.65 1.66 5.08
C PHE A 230 -28.49 3.06 5.65
N GLU A 231 -28.35 3.18 6.97
CA GLU A 231 -28.24 4.47 7.68
C GLU A 231 -27.09 4.40 8.69
N PRO A 232 -25.87 4.84 8.30
CA PRO A 232 -24.71 4.82 9.19
C PRO A 232 -24.98 5.60 10.47
N GLY A 233 -24.49 5.10 11.60
CA GLY A 233 -24.73 5.70 12.92
C GLY A 233 -26.17 5.60 13.45
N SER A 234 -27.15 5.11 12.68
CA SER A 234 -28.49 4.83 13.20
C SER A 234 -28.43 3.71 14.26
N HIS A 235 -29.33 3.76 15.25
CA HIS A 235 -29.36 2.77 16.34
C HIS A 235 -29.54 1.32 15.83
N LYS A 236 -30.30 1.14 14.73
CA LYS A 236 -30.42 -0.16 14.07
C LYS A 236 -29.08 -0.59 13.47
N TYR A 237 -28.45 0.25 12.65
CA TYR A 237 -27.19 -0.07 11.99
C TYR A 237 -26.05 -0.33 12.99
N ALA A 238 -25.99 0.43 14.08
CA ALA A 238 -25.03 0.22 15.16
C ALA A 238 -25.26 -1.12 15.91
N ARG A 239 -26.54 -1.53 16.09
CA ARG A 239 -26.88 -2.87 16.59
C ARG A 239 -26.50 -3.95 15.59
N ASP A 240 -26.87 -3.80 14.33
CA ASP A 240 -26.57 -4.77 13.26
C ASP A 240 -25.04 -5.02 13.16
N PHE A 241 -24.20 -4.03 13.49
CA PHE A 241 -22.74 -4.20 13.62
C PHE A 241 -22.30 -4.84 14.95
N LEU A 242 -22.87 -4.42 16.08
CA LEU A 242 -22.57 -4.98 17.40
C LEU A 242 -22.90 -6.48 17.47
N ASP A 243 -24.02 -6.90 16.90
CA ASP A 243 -24.44 -8.29 16.86
C ASP A 243 -23.41 -9.15 16.08
N ARG A 244 -22.80 -8.61 15.01
CA ARG A 244 -21.67 -9.27 14.32
C ARG A 244 -20.39 -9.34 15.17
N CYS A 245 -20.12 -8.33 15.97
CA CYS A 245 -19.00 -8.38 16.92
C CYS A 245 -19.22 -9.45 18.00
N ILE A 246 -20.48 -9.72 18.38
CA ILE A 246 -20.84 -10.79 19.32
C ILE A 246 -20.72 -12.16 18.62
N ASP A 247 -21.33 -12.33 17.44
CA ASP A 247 -21.23 -13.55 16.61
C ASP A 247 -19.76 -14.00 16.44
N ASP A 248 -18.91 -13.10 15.95
CA ASP A 248 -17.51 -13.38 15.63
C ASP A 248 -16.68 -13.68 16.89
N ASN A 249 -16.98 -13.02 18.01
CA ASN A 249 -16.33 -13.30 19.28
C ASN A 249 -16.76 -14.66 19.85
N THR A 250 -18.05 -15.01 19.76
CA THR A 250 -18.56 -16.33 20.14
C THR A 250 -17.92 -17.44 19.30
N GLU A 251 -17.73 -17.22 18.00
CA GLU A 251 -17.11 -18.20 17.11
C GLU A 251 -15.60 -18.34 17.37
N ARG A 252 -14.87 -17.24 17.58
CA ARG A 252 -13.46 -17.27 18.05
C ARG A 252 -13.30 -18.06 19.35
N VAL A 253 -14.21 -17.88 20.32
CA VAL A 253 -14.18 -18.63 21.59
C VAL A 253 -14.45 -20.13 21.39
N ARG A 254 -15.35 -20.52 20.48
CA ARG A 254 -15.56 -21.94 20.11
C ARG A 254 -14.33 -22.56 19.49
N GLN A 255 -13.67 -21.85 18.58
CA GLN A 255 -12.46 -22.34 17.90
C GLN A 255 -11.32 -22.56 18.91
N ILE A 256 -11.08 -21.60 19.80
CA ILE A 256 -10.10 -21.73 20.90
C ILE A 256 -10.44 -22.93 21.81
N ALA A 257 -11.72 -23.15 22.14
CA ALA A 257 -12.14 -24.30 22.94
C ALA A 257 -11.89 -25.64 22.22
N GLN A 258 -12.24 -25.75 20.94
CA GLN A 258 -11.99 -26.95 20.12
C GLN A 258 -10.49 -27.23 19.93
N GLU A 259 -9.67 -26.20 19.77
CA GLU A 259 -8.21 -26.34 19.75
C GLU A 259 -7.68 -26.80 21.11
N GLN A 260 -8.18 -26.25 22.21
CA GLN A 260 -7.77 -26.65 23.56
C GLN A 260 -8.16 -28.10 23.88
N GLU A 261 -9.35 -28.56 23.47
CA GLU A 261 -9.76 -29.98 23.55
C GLU A 261 -8.85 -30.87 22.69
N ARG A 262 -8.55 -30.45 21.46
CA ARG A 262 -7.66 -31.18 20.53
C ARG A 262 -6.22 -31.29 21.03
N TRP A 263 -5.76 -30.34 21.85
CA TRP A 263 -4.40 -30.29 22.39
C TRP A 263 -4.24 -30.86 23.81
N ASP A 264 -5.30 -31.28 24.52
CA ASP A 264 -5.14 -31.83 25.88
C ASP A 264 -4.43 -33.20 25.88
N PRO A 265 -3.18 -33.32 26.40
CA PRO A 265 -2.42 -34.57 26.34
C PRO A 265 -2.94 -35.67 27.29
N ARG A 266 -4.01 -35.39 28.06
CA ARG A 266 -4.46 -36.24 29.19
C ARG A 266 -5.13 -37.55 28.77
N GLU A 267 -5.66 -37.66 27.55
CA GLU A 267 -6.18 -38.95 27.06
C GLU A 267 -5.06 -39.97 26.83
N GLY A 268 -3.86 -39.52 26.45
CA GLY A 268 -2.69 -40.37 26.21
C GLY A 268 -2.09 -41.07 27.45
N ARG A 269 -2.65 -40.87 28.65
CA ARG A 269 -2.18 -41.50 29.91
C ARG A 269 -3.28 -42.15 30.75
N ARG A 270 -4.34 -42.66 30.14
CA ARG A 270 -5.40 -43.44 30.82
C ARG A 270 -5.51 -44.89 30.35
N HIS A 271 -4.39 -45.56 30.09
CA HIS A 271 -4.35 -47.01 29.84
C HIS A 271 -3.46 -47.74 30.86
N SER A 272 -4.14 -48.53 31.70
CA SER A 272 -3.67 -49.58 32.62
C SER A 272 -2.21 -49.56 33.12
N VAL A 273 -2.02 -49.01 34.32
CA VAL A 273 -0.85 -49.29 35.18
C VAL A 273 -1.31 -49.64 36.61
N ASN A 274 -2.30 -50.54 36.73
CA ASN A 274 -2.72 -51.07 38.05
C ASN A 274 -3.24 -52.51 38.06
N ASP A 275 -3.46 -53.15 36.90
CA ASP A 275 -3.99 -54.52 36.82
C ASP A 275 -2.87 -55.59 36.83
N ARG A 276 -2.00 -55.56 37.84
CA ARG A 276 -0.90 -56.56 37.99
C ARG A 276 -0.44 -56.84 39.43
N TYR A 277 -1.26 -56.56 40.45
CA TYR A 277 -0.88 -56.80 41.86
C TYR A 277 -1.81 -57.72 42.68
N TYR A 278 -2.73 -58.44 42.02
CA TYR A 278 -3.60 -59.45 42.67
C TYR A 278 -3.48 -60.87 42.05
N ARG A 279 -2.27 -61.30 41.67
CA ARG A 279 -2.05 -62.64 41.08
C ARG A 279 -0.85 -63.45 41.60
N THR A 280 -0.41 -63.17 42.83
CA THR A 280 0.43 -64.07 43.64
C THR A 280 -0.08 -64.09 45.07
N ASN A 281 0.25 -65.13 45.84
CA ASN A 281 -0.10 -65.34 47.25
C ASN A 281 -1.55 -65.78 47.56
N GLY A 282 -2.05 -66.81 46.87
CA GLY A 282 -3.05 -67.71 47.46
C GLY A 282 -2.34 -68.76 48.34
N PRO A 283 -2.60 -68.85 49.65
CA PRO A 283 -1.90 -69.79 50.53
C PRO A 283 -2.42 -71.23 50.37
N SER A 284 -1.61 -72.12 49.81
CA SER A 284 -1.88 -73.56 49.84
C SER A 284 -1.60 -74.08 51.25
N SER A 285 -2.63 -74.53 51.97
CA SER A 285 -2.50 -75.10 53.32
C SER A 285 -3.37 -76.32 53.53
N THR A 286 -2.71 -77.40 53.97
CA THR A 286 -3.22 -78.53 54.78
C THR A 286 -4.38 -79.39 54.29
N ARG A 287 -4.02 -80.66 54.01
CA ARG A 287 -4.72 -81.91 54.38
C ARG A 287 -6.08 -82.22 53.71
N TRP A 288 -6.47 -83.48 53.56
CA TRP A 288 -5.93 -84.73 54.14
C TRP A 288 -5.38 -85.70 53.09
#